data_AF-A0A832YDL1-F1
#
_entry.id   AF-A0A832YDL1-F1
#
_cell.length_a   1.000
_cell.length_b   1.000
_cell.length_c   1.000
_cell.angle_alpha   90.00
_cell.angle_beta   90.00
_cell.angle_gamma   90.00
#
_symmetry.space_group_name_H-M   'P 1'
#
loop_
_entity.id
_entity.type
_entity.pdbx_description
1 polymer ?
#
loop_
_entity_poly.entity_id
_entity_poly.type
_entity_poly.pdbx_seq_one_letter_code
_entity_poly.pdbx_strand_id
1 'polypeptide(L)' 'DPTRPQPRIERHVGDGMTTTIGRLEKEELFDHGIKYVLFSHNKKMGSAKGAILLAEMLYKKDKI' A
#
# COMPACT_ATOMS: atom_id res chain seq x y z
N ASP A 1 -13.96 -0.52 -10.51
CA ASP A 1 -13.55 0.35 -11.64
C ASP A 1 -12.22 -0.17 -12.17
N PRO A 2 -12.16 -0.55 -13.46
CA PRO A 2 -10.97 -1.15 -14.08
C PRO A 2 -9.76 -0.21 -14.17
N THR A 3 -9.95 1.10 -13.98
CA THR A 3 -8.88 2.10 -14.08
C THR A 3 -8.15 2.37 -12.77
N ARG A 4 -8.55 1.70 -11.68
CA ARG A 4 -8.00 1.87 -10.33
C ARG A 4 -6.76 0.97 -10.17
N PRO A 5 -5.70 1.42 -9.45
CA PRO A 5 -5.64 2.64 -8.65
C PRO A 5 -5.14 3.90 -9.41
N GLN A 6 -5.58 5.08 -8.97
CA GLN A 6 -5.13 6.39 -9.46
C GLN A 6 -4.62 7.28 -8.32
N PRO A 7 -3.36 7.78 -8.35
CA PRO A 7 -2.75 8.49 -7.22
C PRO A 7 -3.60 9.59 -6.57
N ARG A 8 -4.30 10.40 -7.37
CA ARG A 8 -5.13 11.51 -6.88
C ARG A 8 -6.31 11.05 -6.03
N ILE A 9 -6.88 9.89 -6.33
CA ILE A 9 -8.07 9.39 -5.67
C ILE A 9 -7.67 8.47 -4.49
N GLU A 10 -6.71 7.58 -4.69
CA GLU A 10 -6.30 6.59 -3.68
C GLU A 10 -5.53 7.19 -2.50
N ARG A 11 -4.88 8.35 -2.64
CA ARG A 11 -4.10 8.98 -1.55
C ARG A 11 -4.89 9.24 -0.26
N HIS A 12 -6.22 9.24 -0.32
CA HIS A 12 -7.08 9.46 0.84
C HIS A 12 -7.60 8.16 1.48
N VAL A 13 -7.44 7.01 0.82
CA VAL A 13 -7.92 5.70 1.32
C VAL A 13 -7.16 5.34 2.59
N GLY A 14 -7.91 4.94 3.63
CA GLY A 14 -7.36 4.65 4.96
C GLY A 14 -6.53 5.79 5.53
N ASP A 15 -6.89 7.05 5.24
CA ASP A 15 -6.13 8.25 5.60
C ASP A 15 -4.64 8.16 5.19
N GLY A 16 -4.40 7.61 4.00
CA GLY A 16 -3.08 7.43 3.41
C GLY A 16 -2.24 6.34 4.06
N MET A 17 -2.85 5.44 4.84
CA MET A 17 -2.20 4.27 5.46
C MET A 17 -2.55 2.94 4.78
N THR A 18 -3.42 2.96 3.77
CA THR A 18 -3.79 1.75 3.02
C THR A 18 -3.04 1.69 1.69
N THR A 19 -2.43 0.54 1.41
CA THR A 19 -1.99 0.19 0.05
C THR A 19 -3.19 -0.34 -0.73
N THR A 20 -3.50 0.31 -1.85
CA THR A 20 -4.56 -0.15 -2.76
C THR A 20 -3.95 -0.97 -3.89
N ILE A 21 -4.52 -2.14 -4.16
CA ILE A 21 -4.13 -3.02 -5.26
C ILE A 21 -5.28 -3.06 -6.27
N GLY A 22 -4.96 -2.94 -7.56
CA GLY A 22 -5.92 -3.06 -8.65
C GLY A 22 -5.28 -3.68 -9.89
N ARG A 23 -6.11 -3.91 -10.90
CA ARG A 23 -5.69 -4.53 -12.19
C ARG A 23 -4.96 -5.87 -11.98
N LEU A 24 -5.45 -6.66 -11.03
CA LEU A 24 -4.91 -7.99 -10.75
C LEU A 24 -5.32 -8.93 -11.88
N GLU A 25 -4.34 -9.32 -12.68
CA GLU A 25 -4.55 -10.09 -13.90
C GLU A 25 -3.48 -11.18 -14.03
N LYS A 26 -3.77 -12.25 -14.78
CA LYS A 26 -2.77 -13.25 -15.14
C LYS A 26 -1.73 -12.61 -16.08
N GLU A 27 -0.46 -12.94 -15.90
CA GLU A 27 0.63 -12.60 -16.81
C GLU A 27 0.99 -13.85 -17.62
N GLU A 28 1.07 -13.69 -18.94
CA GLU A 28 1.24 -14.80 -19.88
C GLU A 28 2.71 -15.13 -20.11
N LEU A 29 3.63 -14.20 -19.83
CA LEU A 29 5.07 -14.41 -20.00
C LEU A 29 5.66 -15.45 -19.04
N PHE A 30 4.97 -15.77 -17.94
CA PHE A 30 5.45 -16.69 -16.91
C PHE A 30 4.40 -17.78 -16.63
N ASP A 31 4.82 -19.02 -16.39
CA ASP A 31 3.93 -20.17 -16.15
C ASP A 31 2.87 -19.92 -15.05
N HIS A 32 3.25 -19.14 -14.04
CA HIS A 32 2.40 -18.71 -12.92
C HIS A 32 2.46 -17.20 -12.71
N GLY A 33 2.49 -16.44 -13.81
CA GLY A 33 2.59 -14.99 -13.78
C GLY A 33 1.33 -14.28 -13.29
N ILE A 34 1.52 -13.23 -12.49
CA ILE A 34 0.47 -12.29 -12.08
C ILE A 34 1.01 -10.87 -12.26
N LYS A 35 0.20 -9.99 -12.86
CA LYS A 35 0.48 -8.55 -12.96
C LYS A 35 -0.57 -7.76 -12.20
N TYR A 36 -0.16 -6.63 -11.64
CA TYR A 36 -1.02 -5.76 -10.84
C TYR A 36 -0.44 -4.35 -10.79
N VAL A 37 -1.26 -3.41 -10.33
CA VAL A 37 -0.85 -2.04 -10.02
C VAL A 37 -1.12 -1.79 -8.54
N LEU A 38 -0.13 -1.26 -7.84
CA LEU A 38 -0.24 -0.87 -6.44
C LEU A 38 -0.05 0.63 -6.28
N PHE A 39 -0.76 1.20 -5.30
CA PHE A 39 -0.53 2.56 -4.85
C PHE A 39 -0.45 2.60 -3.31
N SER A 40 0.59 3.28 -2.81
CA SER A 40 0.77 3.60 -1.40
C SER A 40 1.19 5.06 -1.26
N HIS A 41 0.73 5.73 -0.21
CA HIS A 41 1.07 7.14 0.00
C HIS A 41 2.50 7.27 0.57
N ASN A 42 3.42 7.78 -0.26
CA ASN A 42 4.85 7.91 0.10
C ASN A 42 5.11 8.76 1.37
N LYS A 43 4.48 9.94 1.53
CA LYS A 43 4.74 10.82 2.68
C LYS A 43 4.00 10.41 3.96
N LYS A 44 2.84 9.77 3.84
CA LYS A 44 2.06 9.26 4.99
C LYS A 44 2.54 7.86 5.37
N MET A 45 2.07 6.82 4.67
CA MET A 45 2.48 5.43 4.91
C MET A 45 3.98 5.20 4.77
N GLY A 46 4.59 5.72 3.71
CA GLY A 46 6.01 5.50 3.44
C GLY A 46 6.98 6.33 4.30
N SER A 47 6.47 7.21 5.17
CA SER A 47 7.30 8.09 5.99
C SER A 47 6.66 8.38 7.34
N ALA A 48 5.98 9.52 7.51
CA ALA A 48 5.62 10.03 8.83
C ALA A 48 4.72 9.08 9.64
N LYS A 49 3.61 8.62 9.06
CA LYS A 49 2.68 7.73 9.76
C LYS A 49 3.19 6.28 9.82
N GLY A 50 3.97 5.85 8.83
CA GLY A 50 4.66 4.55 8.88
C GLY A 50 5.64 4.47 10.06
N ALA A 51 6.38 5.55 10.33
CA ALA A 51 7.28 5.64 11.49
C ALA A 51 6.50 5.59 12.83
N ILE A 52 5.34 6.26 12.91
CA ILE A 52 4.47 6.19 14.09
C ILE A 52 3.97 4.76 14.30
N LEU A 53 3.46 4.10 13.25
CA LEU A 53 2.99 2.71 13.35
C LEU A 53 4.10 1.76 13.81
N LEU A 54 5.33 1.99 13.34
CA LEU A 54 6.50 1.24 13.81
C LEU A 54 6.75 1.47 15.30
N ALA A 55 6.71 2.72 15.77
CA ALA A 55 6.88 3.06 17.18
C ALA A 55 5.78 2.43 18.06
N GLU A 56 4.51 2.51 17.64
CA GLU A 56 3.38 1.86 18.32
C GLU A 56 3.57 0.34 18.42
N MET A 57 4.06 -0.29 17.34
CA MET A 57 4.37 -1.73 17.34
C MET A 57 5.51 -2.07 18.31
N LEU A 58 6.58 -1.26 18.34
CA LEU A 58 7.71 -1.49 19.24
C LEU A 58 7.30 -1.37 20.70
N TYR A 59 6.52 -0.34 21.04
CA TYR A 59 5.96 -0.16 22.38
C TYR A 59 5.07 -1.36 22.77
N LYS A 60 4.17 -1.78 21.88
CA LYS A 60 3.31 -2.95 22.12
C LYS A 60 4.09 -4.26 22.31
N LYS A 61 5.29 -4.35 21.75
CA LYS A 61 6.19 -5.51 21.86
C LYS A 61 7.21 -5.38 23.01
N ASP A 62 7.08 -4.35 23.84
CA ASP A 62 8.00 -4.07 24.95
C ASP A 62 9.46 -3.98 24.48
N LYS A 63 9.66 -3.27 23.37
CA LYS A 63 10.98 -3.00 22.77
C LYS A 63 11.44 -1.55 22.95
N ILE A 64 10.52 -0.68 23.34
CA ILE A 64 10.72 0.70 23.79
C ILE A 64 9.69 1.01 24.88
#